data_AF-G4ZS59-F1
#
_entry.id   AF-G4ZS59-F1
#
_cell.length_a   1.000
_cell.length_b   1.000
_cell.length_c   1.000
_cell.angle_alpha   90.00
_cell.angle_beta   90.00
_cell.angle_gamma   90.00
#
_symmetry.space_group_name_H-M   'P 1'
#
loop_
_entity.id
_entity.type
_entity.pdbx_description
1 polymer ?
#
loop_
_entity_poly.entity_id
_entity_poly.type
_entity_poly.pdbx_seq_one_letter_code
_entity_poly.pdbx_strand_id
1 'polypeptide(L)'
;MYKELSISSEVPIAKLRKAVKDGKLNLTKKELNGSGATLHVQPESYSKAQKAKKANKGVRLFITKHEIEHPIIEKSGSGMHGASIWGKN
;
A
#
# COMPACT_ATOMS: atom_id res chain seq x y z
N MET A 1 -13.89 -0.51 -8.99
CA MET A 1 -12.87 0.52 -9.27
C MET A 1 -11.97 0.63 -8.05
N TYR A 2 -10.65 0.59 -8.20
CA TYR A 2 -9.69 0.72 -7.09
C TYR A 2 -9.62 2.17 -6.59
N LYS A 3 -9.21 2.36 -5.34
CA LYS A 3 -8.97 3.67 -4.72
C LYS A 3 -7.53 3.83 -4.30
N GLU A 4 -7.02 5.04 -4.42
CA GLU A 4 -5.64 5.38 -4.08
C GLU A 4 -5.51 5.75 -2.60
N LEU A 5 -4.66 5.03 -1.89
CA LEU A 5 -4.34 5.26 -0.49
C LEU A 5 -2.89 5.72 -0.37
N SER A 6 -2.67 6.97 0.04
CA SER A 6 -1.33 7.46 0.37
C SER A 6 -0.87 6.93 1.72
N ILE A 7 0.34 6.35 1.73
CA ILE A 7 1.04 5.75 2.87
C ILE A 7 2.49 6.22 2.90
N SER A 8 3.21 5.91 3.98
CA SER A 8 4.64 6.20 4.13
C SER A 8 5.50 5.43 3.12
N SER A 9 6.47 6.11 2.49
CA SER A 9 7.51 5.46 1.68
C SER A 9 8.42 4.54 2.50
N GLU A 10 8.48 4.74 3.82
CA GLU A 10 9.29 3.98 4.78
C GLU A 10 8.75 2.57 5.04
N VAL A 11 7.57 2.20 4.50
CA VAL A 11 7.04 0.84 4.64
C VAL A 11 8.05 -0.16 4.05
N PRO A 12 8.54 -1.14 4.85
CA PRO A 12 9.54 -2.09 4.38
C PRO A 12 9.03 -2.95 3.21
N ILE A 13 9.86 -3.12 2.18
CA ILE A 13 9.52 -3.95 1.00
C ILE A 13 9.20 -5.39 1.41
N ALA A 14 9.94 -5.94 2.37
CA ALA A 14 9.71 -7.29 2.90
C ALA A 14 8.28 -7.48 3.43
N LYS A 15 7.70 -6.41 3.99
CA LYS A 15 6.34 -6.40 4.53
C LYS A 15 5.29 -6.42 3.41
N LEU A 16 5.51 -5.66 2.35
CA LEU A 16 4.69 -5.71 1.14
C LEU A 16 4.76 -7.11 0.50
N ARG A 17 5.97 -7.67 0.33
CA ARG A 17 6.19 -9.02 -0.22
C ARG A 17 5.49 -10.10 0.60
N LYS A 18 5.52 -9.98 1.93
CA LYS A 18 4.77 -10.87 2.81
C LYS A 18 3.27 -10.71 2.65
N ALA A 19 2.79 -9.48 2.49
CA ALA A 19 1.36 -9.22 2.27
C ALA A 19 0.84 -9.80 0.94
N VAL A 20 1.66 -9.90 -0.11
CA VAL A 20 1.32 -10.64 -1.34
C VAL A 20 1.01 -12.10 -1.06
N LYS A 21 1.85 -12.74 -0.24
CA LYS A 21 1.71 -14.16 0.08
C LYS A 21 0.56 -14.40 1.04
N ASP A 22 0.41 -13.54 2.04
CA ASP A 22 -0.54 -13.71 3.15
C ASP A 22 -1.93 -13.13 2.85
N GLY A 23 -2.07 -12.33 1.77
CA GLY A 23 -3.29 -11.59 1.41
C GLY A 23 -3.67 -10.48 2.40
N LYS A 24 -2.74 -10.07 3.26
CA LYS A 24 -3.00 -9.21 4.42
C LYS A 24 -1.85 -8.24 4.66
N LEU A 25 -2.15 -6.94 4.70
CA LEU A 25 -1.18 -5.89 5.03
C LEU A 25 -1.54 -5.22 6.34
N ASN A 26 -0.61 -5.22 7.27
CA ASN A 26 -0.75 -4.54 8.55
C ASN A 26 0.02 -3.23 8.51
N LEU A 27 -0.64 -2.10 8.44
CA LEU A 27 0.01 -0.79 8.52
C LEU A 27 -0.06 -0.27 9.95
N THR A 28 1.06 0.18 10.48
CA THR A 28 1.12 0.94 11.73
C THR A 28 0.50 2.32 11.54
N LYS A 29 0.22 3.01 12.64
CA LYS A 29 -0.27 4.40 12.60
C LYS A 29 0.66 5.29 11.77
N LYS A 30 1.98 5.18 11.97
CA LYS A 30 2.97 6.00 11.26
C LYS A 30 2.99 5.69 9.77
N GLU A 31 2.99 4.41 9.41
CA GLU A 31 2.97 3.99 8.00
C GLU A 31 1.67 4.40 7.29
N LEU A 32 0.52 4.35 7.97
CA LEU A 32 -0.78 4.72 7.40
C LEU A 32 -0.96 6.26 7.26
N ASN A 33 -0.40 7.03 8.19
CA ASN A 33 -0.50 8.49 8.17
C ASN A 33 0.62 9.18 7.39
N GLY A 34 1.71 8.46 7.11
CA GLY A 34 2.81 8.99 6.31
C GLY A 34 2.46 9.17 4.84
N SER A 35 3.42 9.70 4.10
CA SER A 35 3.34 10.01 2.67
C SER A 35 4.57 9.49 1.93
N GLY A 36 4.52 9.53 0.60
CA GLY A 36 5.64 9.13 -0.27
C GLY A 36 5.47 7.76 -0.94
N ALA A 37 4.39 7.04 -0.64
CA ALA A 37 3.96 5.89 -1.43
C ALA A 37 2.43 5.87 -1.59
N THR A 38 1.96 5.26 -2.67
CA THR A 38 0.53 5.10 -2.97
C THR A 38 0.22 3.62 -3.15
N LEU A 39 -0.85 3.16 -2.50
CA LEU A 39 -1.41 1.82 -2.69
C LEU A 39 -2.76 1.90 -3.38
N HIS A 40 -2.99 1.04 -4.37
CA HIS A 40 -4.29 0.87 -4.98
C HIS A 40 -5.02 -0.26 -4.28
N VAL A 41 -6.11 0.08 -3.60
CA VAL A 41 -6.88 -0.86 -2.76
C VAL A 41 -8.35 -0.85 -3.13
N GLN A 42 -9.04 -1.96 -2.88
CA GLN A 42 -10.50 -2.05 -3.00
C GLN A 42 -11.18 -0.95 -2.17
N PRO A 43 -12.34 -0.42 -2.61
CA PRO A 43 -13.07 0.63 -1.89
C PRO A 43 -13.38 0.29 -0.43
N GLU A 44 -13.61 -0.99 -0.12
CA GLU A 44 -13.86 -1.47 1.24
C GLU A 44 -12.62 -1.31 2.13
N SER A 45 -11.47 -1.78 1.65
CA SER A 45 -10.17 -1.59 2.31
C SER A 45 -9.81 -0.12 2.45
N TYR A 46 -10.11 0.71 1.44
CA TYR A 46 -9.94 2.16 1.51
C TYR A 46 -10.77 2.80 2.63
N SER A 47 -12.05 2.45 2.74
CA SER A 47 -12.93 2.97 3.79
C SER A 47 -12.41 2.62 5.18
N LYS A 48 -11.93 1.38 5.35
CA LYS A 48 -11.31 0.91 6.59
C LYS A 48 -10.02 1.68 6.92
N ALA A 49 -9.16 1.88 5.92
CA ALA A 49 -7.93 2.66 6.05
C ALA A 49 -8.22 4.12 6.44
N GLN A 50 -9.20 4.77 5.79
CA GLN A 50 -9.63 6.12 6.13
C GLN A 50 -10.14 6.24 7.56
N LYS A 51 -10.96 5.29 8.03
CA LYS A 51 -11.45 5.28 9.42
C LYS A 51 -10.29 5.17 10.40
N ALA A 52 -9.32 4.29 10.13
CA ALA A 52 -8.13 4.15 10.96
C ALA A 52 -7.23 5.41 10.93
N LYS A 53 -7.12 6.07 9.77
CA LYS A 53 -6.40 7.34 9.61
C LYS A 53 -7.01 8.44 10.48
N LYS A 54 -8.33 8.65 10.38
CA LYS A 54 -9.09 9.59 11.21
C LYS A 54 -8.97 9.27 12.71
N ALA A 55 -9.01 7.99 13.06
CA ALA A 55 -8.88 7.52 14.43
C ALA A 55 -7.43 7.52 14.95
N ASN A 56 -6.44 7.93 14.14
CA ASN A 56 -5.04 7.93 14.52
C ASN A 56 -4.52 6.54 14.97
N LYS A 57 -4.97 5.47 14.30
CA LYS A 57 -4.61 4.06 14.60
C LYS A 57 -3.99 3.36 13.40
N GLY A 58 -3.32 2.23 13.64
CA GLY A 58 -2.92 1.30 12.59
C GLY A 58 -4.11 0.52 12.03
N VAL A 59 -3.90 -0.18 10.91
CA VAL A 59 -4.96 -0.93 10.22
C VAL A 59 -4.44 -2.24 9.63
N ARG A 60 -5.27 -3.28 9.67
CA ARG A 60 -5.10 -4.51 8.90
C ARG A 60 -6.03 -4.49 7.70
N LEU A 61 -5.46 -4.43 6.50
CA LEU A 61 -6.16 -4.47 5.22
C LEU A 61 -6.09 -5.88 4.64
N PHE A 62 -7.21 -6.35 4.12
CA PHE A 62 -7.24 -7.51 3.24
C PHE A 62 -6.95 -7.01 1.84
N ILE A 63 -5.97 -7.63 1.21
CA ILE A 63 -5.48 -7.20 -0.08
C ILE A 63 -5.14 -8.42 -0.90
N THR A 64 -5.45 -8.32 -2.17
CA THR A 64 -5.18 -9.33 -3.16
C THR A 64 -3.74 -9.20 -3.64
N LYS A 65 -3.21 -10.31 -4.17
CA LYS A 65 -1.89 -10.37 -4.79
C LYS A 65 -1.68 -9.25 -5.82
N HIS A 66 -2.66 -9.02 -6.68
CA HIS A 66 -2.62 -7.97 -7.71
C HIS A 66 -2.57 -6.55 -7.14
N GLU A 67 -3.12 -6.29 -5.95
CA GLU A 67 -3.06 -4.96 -5.32
C GLU A 67 -1.67 -4.59 -4.77
N ILE A 68 -0.75 -5.56 -4.66
CA ILE A 68 0.57 -5.37 -4.04
C ILE A 68 1.71 -5.77 -4.98
N GLU A 69 1.47 -6.69 -5.93
CA GLU A 69 2.49 -7.04 -6.91
C GLU A 69 2.93 -5.83 -7.73
N HIS A 70 2.01 -4.92 -8.06
CA HIS A 70 2.34 -3.66 -8.71
C HIS A 70 3.41 -2.84 -7.93
N PRO A 71 3.24 -2.51 -6.63
CA PRO A 71 4.25 -1.75 -5.88
C PRO A 71 5.55 -2.52 -5.52
N ILE A 72 5.59 -3.86 -5.57
CA ILE A 72 6.81 -4.63 -5.26
C ILE A 72 7.75 -4.72 -6.45
N ILE A 73 7.20 -4.91 -7.66
CA ILE A 73 7.98 -5.01 -8.89
C ILE A 73 8.71 -3.67 -9.15
N GLU A 74 8.07 -2.54 -8.83
CA GLU A 74 8.65 -1.19 -8.98
C GLU A 74 9.80 -0.86 -8.03
N LYS A 75 9.81 -1.40 -6.80
CA LYS A 75 10.93 -1.20 -5.86
C LYS A 75 12.14 -2.12 -6.11
N SER A 76 12.03 -3.11 -6.99
CA SER A 76 13.02 -4.19 -7.14
C SER A 76 13.95 -4.06 -8.36
N GLY A 77 13.76 -3.04 -9.22
CA GLY A 77 14.69 -2.71 -10.31
C GLY A 77 14.94 -3.80 -11.36
N SER A 78 14.11 -4.84 -11.44
CA SER A 78 14.30 -5.96 -12.37
C SER A 78 12.97 -6.39 -12.98
N GLY A 79 12.70 -5.88 -14.19
CA GLY A 79 11.88 -6.53 -15.23
C GLY A 79 10.42 -6.86 -14.91
N MET A 80 9.50 -5.93 -15.22
CA MET A 80 8.47 -6.07 -16.27
C MET A 80 7.54 -4.84 -16.22
N HIS A 81 7.74 -3.95 -17.19
CA HIS A 81 6.83 -2.88 -17.62
C HIS A 81 6.15 -2.00 -16.54
N GLY A 82 6.80 -0.86 -16.25
CA GLY A 82 6.13 0.44 -16.40
C GLY A 82 5.58 1.12 -15.15
N ALA A 83 6.44 1.88 -14.48
CA ALA A 83 6.15 3.18 -13.85
C ALA A 83 4.76 3.44 -13.24
N SER A 84 4.70 3.50 -11.91
CA SER A 84 3.78 4.31 -11.12
C SER A 84 4.40 4.72 -9.78
N ILE A 85 5.67 5.10 -9.84
CA ILE A 85 6.16 6.31 -9.17
C ILE A 85 5.39 7.50 -9.73
N TRP A 86 4.23 7.82 -9.17
CA TRP A 86 3.61 9.12 -9.44
C TRP A 86 4.39 10.18 -8.69
N GLY A 87 5.48 10.63 -9.31
CA GLY A 87 6.10 11.91 -9.02
C GLY A 87 5.05 13.00 -9.22
N LYS A 88 4.87 13.83 -8.19
CA LYS A 88 4.30 15.15 -8.41
C LYS A 88 5.47 16.08 -8.68
N ASN A 89 5.63 16.48 -9.96
CA ASN A 89 5.80 17.90 -10.22
C ASN A 89 4.50 18.61 -9.83
#